data_AF-A0A1X4GBE3-F1
#
_entry.id   AF-A0A1X4GBE3-F1
#
_cell.length_a   1.000
_cell.length_b   1.000
_cell.length_c   1.000
_cell.angle_alpha   90.00
_cell.angle_beta   90.00
_cell.angle_gamma   90.00
#
_symmetry.space_group_name_H-M   'P 1'
#
loop_
_entity.id
_entity.type
_entity.pdbx_description
1 polymer ?
#
loop_
_entity_poly.entity_id
_entity_poly.type
_entity_poly.pdbx_seq_one_letter_code
_entity_poly.pdbx_strand_id
1 'polypeptide(L)'
;MERGKLPLYQDTNGKKILYIAGVALQVFPGDNFLAPGKLTDHKLDLVSLIASHFSTSNSHIFNVQVPATGSIHIQPTELTIASWLHRLTIKDHNWQPILDWSVKSQIRSYSSLYNSVSIFAIQHAYSRCVSLISLAKREGWIKIVENDTDSQPLLSVSSIPWLDDCQKLRFYQPDEIHLIHLLVRTVDDLAFPHIQRSINWLAVAEKLSSAFEKFWSSCPIWGYVKIHDLELAKARIGMLILTQLVIKYILEVKLGVTAISQL
;
A
#
# COMPACT_ATOMS: atom_id res chain seq x y z
N MET A 1 -4.81 18.82 18.04
CA MET A 1 -4.52 19.04 16.60
C MET A 1 -3.57 20.21 16.52
N GLU A 2 -2.41 20.04 15.87
CA GLU A 2 -1.56 21.19 15.54
C GLU A 2 -2.36 22.13 14.63
N ARG A 3 -2.42 23.42 14.96
CA ARG A 3 -3.10 24.41 14.12
C ARG A 3 -2.36 24.49 12.77
N GLY A 4 -3.07 24.31 11.66
CA GLY A 4 -2.56 24.54 10.30
C GLY A 4 -2.32 23.30 9.41
N LYS A 5 -2.52 22.07 9.91
CA LYS A 5 -2.44 20.85 9.06
C LYS A 5 -3.83 20.33 8.71
N LEU A 6 -4.12 20.23 7.41
CA LEU A 6 -5.31 19.58 6.88
C LEU A 6 -5.20 18.05 7.09
N PRO A 7 -6.15 17.41 7.80
CA PRO A 7 -6.13 15.98 8.04
C PRO A 7 -6.47 15.29 6.75
N LEU A 8 -5.49 14.54 6.25
CA LEU A 8 -5.65 13.62 5.15
C LEU A 8 -5.77 12.22 5.73
N TYR A 9 -6.85 11.51 5.40
CA TYR A 9 -7.01 10.12 5.77
C TYR A 9 -7.30 9.28 4.54
N GLN A 10 -6.81 8.05 4.53
CA GLN A 10 -7.16 7.10 3.49
C GLN A 10 -8.49 6.44 3.82
N ASP A 11 -9.36 6.33 2.82
CA ASP A 11 -10.62 5.62 2.89
C ASP A 11 -10.41 4.15 3.29
N THR A 12 -11.39 3.58 3.99
CA THR A 12 -11.30 2.25 4.60
C THR A 12 -12.13 1.19 3.87
N ASN A 13 -12.84 1.56 2.80
CA ASN A 13 -13.72 0.62 2.09
C ASN A 13 -12.97 -0.51 1.34
N GLY A 14 -11.66 -0.36 1.13
CA GLY A 14 -10.82 -1.36 0.46
C GLY A 14 -11.11 -1.59 -1.02
N LYS A 15 -11.97 -0.76 -1.65
CA LYS A 15 -12.38 -0.90 -3.06
C LYS A 15 -11.50 -0.11 -4.02
N LYS A 16 -10.80 0.91 -3.51
CA LYS A 16 -9.83 1.72 -4.25
C LYS A 16 -8.95 2.47 -3.26
N ILE A 17 -7.82 2.96 -3.74
CA ILE A 17 -6.99 3.90 -2.98
C ILE A 17 -7.63 5.29 -3.13
N LEU A 18 -8.15 5.82 -2.03
CA LEU A 18 -8.75 7.14 -1.98
C LEU A 18 -8.29 7.84 -0.71
N TYR A 19 -7.79 9.06 -0.85
CA TYR A 19 -7.50 9.95 0.27
C TYR A 19 -8.57 11.03 0.34
N ILE A 20 -8.98 11.36 1.56
CA ILE A 20 -10.03 12.33 1.83
C ILE A 20 -9.46 13.41 2.76
N ALA A 21 -9.54 14.66 2.31
CA ALA A 21 -9.20 15.84 3.11
C ALA A 21 -10.47 16.59 3.51
N GLY A 22 -10.73 16.67 4.82
CA GLY A 22 -11.89 17.37 5.39
C GLY A 22 -11.67 18.88 5.47
N VAL A 23 -11.57 19.55 4.34
CA VAL A 23 -11.20 20.99 4.26
C VAL A 23 -12.30 21.90 4.81
N ALA A 24 -13.57 21.64 4.46
CA ALA A 24 -14.69 22.49 4.89
C ALA A 24 -14.85 22.57 6.43
N LEU A 25 -14.50 21.49 7.15
CA LEU A 25 -14.61 21.42 8.61
C LEU A 25 -13.52 22.22 9.33
N GLN A 26 -12.36 22.44 8.70
CA GLN A 26 -11.24 23.15 9.31
C GLN A 26 -11.20 24.64 9.01
N VAL A 27 -11.60 25.01 7.79
CA VAL A 27 -11.57 26.42 7.36
C VAL A 27 -12.73 27.22 7.97
N PHE A 28 -13.81 26.54 8.39
CA PHE A 28 -14.99 27.17 8.99
C PHE A 28 -15.36 26.54 10.35
N PRO A 29 -14.58 26.75 11.42
CA PRO A 29 -14.93 26.25 12.75
C PRO A 29 -16.12 27.04 13.33
N GLY A 30 -17.28 26.38 13.55
CA GLY A 30 -18.41 26.96 14.28
C GLY A 30 -19.78 26.33 13.98
N ASP A 31 -20.62 26.20 15.02
CA ASP A 31 -21.95 25.55 14.97
C ASP A 31 -23.04 26.35 14.22
N ASN A 32 -22.83 27.65 13.99
CA ASN A 32 -23.81 28.51 13.29
C ASN A 32 -23.94 28.24 11.78
N PHE A 33 -23.17 27.28 11.25
CA PHE A 33 -23.19 26.90 9.84
C PHE A 33 -23.44 25.40 9.62
N LEU A 34 -23.81 24.66 10.67
CA LEU A 34 -24.09 23.22 10.66
C LEU A 34 -25.60 22.93 10.61
N ALA A 35 -26.37 23.69 9.83
CA ALA A 35 -27.69 23.22 9.43
C ALA A 35 -27.51 22.08 8.41
N PRO A 36 -28.01 20.85 8.68
CA PRO A 36 -27.97 19.78 7.70
C PRO A 36 -28.78 20.21 6.48
N GLY A 37 -28.12 20.45 5.35
CA GLY A 37 -28.79 20.74 4.07
C GLY A 37 -28.40 22.03 3.35
N LYS A 38 -27.55 22.92 3.91
CA LYS A 38 -26.99 24.06 3.16
C LYS A 38 -25.52 24.29 3.48
N LEU A 39 -24.65 23.58 2.77
CA LEU A 39 -23.28 24.05 2.58
C LEU A 39 -23.38 25.34 1.75
N THR A 40 -23.04 26.50 2.31
CA THR A 40 -23.15 27.78 1.59
C THR A 40 -22.24 27.74 0.36
N ASP A 41 -22.72 28.21 -0.80
CA ASP A 41 -22.01 28.14 -2.09
C ASP A 41 -20.54 28.58 -1.98
N HIS A 42 -20.27 29.63 -1.21
CA HIS A 42 -18.92 30.14 -0.94
C HIS A 42 -17.94 29.15 -0.29
N LYS A 43 -18.43 28.19 0.51
CA LYS A 43 -17.57 27.14 1.11
C LYS A 43 -17.18 26.11 0.07
N LEU A 44 -18.12 25.71 -0.78
CA LEU A 44 -17.85 24.82 -1.90
C LEU A 44 -16.94 25.49 -2.93
N ASP A 45 -17.13 26.78 -3.19
CA ASP A 45 -16.27 27.57 -4.08
C ASP A 45 -14.82 27.56 -3.61
N LEU A 46 -14.59 27.79 -2.30
CA LEU A 46 -13.24 27.78 -1.75
C LEU A 46 -12.60 26.39 -1.78
N VAL A 47 -13.35 25.34 -1.40
CA VAL A 47 -12.84 23.95 -1.48
C VAL A 47 -12.54 23.57 -2.93
N SER A 48 -13.40 23.98 -3.87
CA SER A 48 -13.22 23.76 -5.31
C SER A 48 -12.01 24.52 -5.84
N LEU A 49 -11.76 25.75 -5.38
CA LEU A 49 -10.57 26.52 -5.74
C LEU A 49 -9.28 25.83 -5.27
N ILE A 50 -9.25 25.35 -4.03
CA ILE A 50 -8.11 24.60 -3.48
C ILE A 50 -7.89 23.30 -4.27
N ALA A 51 -8.97 22.55 -4.52
CA ALA A 51 -8.91 21.30 -5.28
C ALA A 51 -8.45 21.53 -6.74
N SER A 52 -8.94 22.60 -7.38
CA SER A 52 -8.54 22.98 -8.74
C SER A 52 -7.06 23.34 -8.79
N HIS A 53 -6.58 24.18 -7.88
CA HIS A 53 -5.17 24.55 -7.79
C HIS A 53 -4.26 23.33 -7.57
N PHE A 54 -4.65 22.43 -6.67
CA PHE A 54 -3.92 21.17 -6.45
C PHE A 54 -3.93 20.27 -7.69
N SER A 55 -5.08 20.16 -8.37
CA SER A 55 -5.25 19.35 -9.58
C SER A 55 -4.41 19.87 -10.75
N THR A 56 -4.35 21.20 -10.97
CA THR A 56 -3.56 21.80 -12.06
C THR A 56 -2.08 21.41 -11.98
N SER A 57 -1.55 21.32 -10.76
CA SER A 57 -0.14 20.98 -10.55
C SER A 57 0.14 19.47 -10.57
N ASN A 58 -0.89 18.63 -10.35
CA ASN A 58 -0.71 17.20 -10.07
C ASN A 58 -1.63 16.28 -10.89
N SER A 59 -2.25 16.76 -11.96
CA SER A 59 -3.24 16.02 -12.76
C SER A 59 -2.71 14.71 -13.38
N HIS A 60 -1.40 14.62 -13.58
CA HIS A 60 -0.74 13.39 -14.05
C HIS A 60 -0.61 12.32 -12.95
N ILE A 61 -0.65 12.73 -11.67
CA ILE A 61 -0.43 11.87 -10.50
C ILE A 61 -1.75 11.54 -9.80
N PHE A 62 -2.66 12.52 -9.70
CA PHE A 62 -3.88 12.39 -8.92
C PHE A 62 -5.12 12.86 -9.71
N ASN A 63 -6.19 12.08 -9.58
CA ASN A 63 -7.55 12.47 -9.88
C ASN A 63 -8.17 13.12 -8.65
N VAL A 64 -8.58 14.39 -8.77
CA VAL A 64 -9.09 15.20 -7.67
C VAL A 64 -10.56 15.50 -7.89
N GLN A 65 -11.39 15.25 -6.89
CA GLN A 65 -12.83 15.47 -6.93
C GLN A 65 -13.30 16.18 -5.66
N VAL A 66 -14.33 17.01 -5.77
CA VAL A 66 -14.97 17.66 -4.62
C VAL A 66 -16.44 17.23 -4.61
N PRO A 67 -16.82 16.23 -3.81
CA PRO A 67 -18.22 15.88 -3.64
C PRO A 67 -18.98 17.01 -2.92
N ALA A 68 -20.31 16.97 -2.99
CA ALA A 68 -21.21 17.91 -2.30
C ALA A 68 -21.03 17.94 -0.77
N THR A 69 -20.27 17.01 -0.20
CA THR A 69 -19.91 16.96 1.23
C THR A 69 -18.88 18.01 1.64
N GLY A 70 -18.23 18.70 0.70
CA GLY A 70 -17.21 19.72 1.00
C GLY A 70 -15.83 19.15 1.40
N SER A 71 -15.60 17.87 1.13
CA SER A 71 -14.29 17.23 1.26
C SER A 71 -13.56 17.22 -0.09
N ILE A 72 -12.22 17.18 -0.06
CA ILE A 72 -11.42 16.94 -1.27
C ILE A 72 -11.09 15.45 -1.32
N HIS A 73 -11.49 14.79 -2.40
CA HIS A 73 -11.21 13.40 -2.70
C HIS A 73 -10.01 13.35 -3.66
N ILE A 74 -8.94 12.68 -3.24
CA ILE A 74 -7.69 12.57 -3.98
C ILE A 74 -7.43 11.09 -4.25
N GLN A 75 -7.49 10.69 -5.51
CA GLN A 75 -7.27 9.31 -5.95
C GLN A 75 -6.01 9.26 -6.82
N PRO A 76 -5.00 8.44 -6.48
CA PRO A 76 -3.86 8.20 -7.37
C PRO A 76 -4.30 7.65 -8.73
N THR A 77 -3.65 8.09 -9.81
CA THR A 77 -3.85 7.52 -11.14
C THR A 77 -3.31 6.08 -11.19
N GLU A 78 -3.79 5.29 -12.14
CA GLU A 78 -3.30 3.92 -12.39
C GLU A 78 -1.77 3.91 -12.60
N LEU A 79 -1.26 4.89 -13.36
CA LEU A 79 0.18 5.09 -13.58
C LEU A 79 0.94 5.39 -12.29
N THR A 80 0.36 6.18 -11.38
CA THR A 80 0.96 6.49 -10.08
C THR A 80 1.05 5.26 -9.21
N ILE A 81 -0.01 4.46 -9.17
CA ILE A 81 -0.03 3.20 -8.41
C ILE A 81 0.99 2.23 -9.00
N ALA A 82 1.05 2.06 -10.33
CA ALA A 82 2.03 1.22 -10.99
C ALA A 82 3.48 1.67 -10.70
N SER A 83 3.74 2.98 -10.76
CA SER A 83 5.04 3.55 -10.42
C SER A 83 5.39 3.32 -8.95
N TRP A 84 4.42 3.43 -8.06
CA TRP A 84 4.58 3.14 -6.63
C TRP A 84 4.90 1.65 -6.38
N LEU A 85 4.15 0.74 -7.03
CA LEU A 85 4.40 -0.71 -6.98
C LEU A 85 5.81 -1.06 -7.49
N HIS A 86 6.20 -0.46 -8.62
CA HIS A 86 7.52 -0.67 -9.22
C HIS A 86 8.65 -0.24 -8.28
N ARG A 87 8.57 0.97 -7.73
CA ARG A 87 9.60 1.51 -6.82
C ARG A 87 9.78 0.68 -5.55
N LEU A 88 8.74 0.02 -5.04
CA LEU A 88 8.84 -0.80 -3.83
C LEU A 88 9.30 -2.23 -4.09
N THR A 89 9.17 -2.71 -5.32
CA THR A 89 9.48 -4.10 -5.68
C THR A 89 10.84 -4.28 -6.35
N ILE A 90 11.30 -3.27 -7.09
CA ILE A 90 12.55 -3.33 -7.87
C ILE A 90 13.51 -2.27 -7.35
N LYS A 91 14.73 -2.70 -7.00
CA LYS A 91 15.84 -1.76 -6.79
C LYS A 91 16.51 -1.49 -8.14
N ASP A 92 16.17 -0.36 -8.75
CA ASP A 92 16.93 0.19 -9.86
C ASP A 92 17.97 1.21 -9.37
N HIS A 93 18.70 1.83 -10.30
CA HIS A 93 19.74 2.83 -10.03
C HIS A 93 19.19 4.12 -9.42
N ASN A 94 17.87 4.35 -9.45
CA ASN A 94 17.19 5.49 -8.85
C ASN A 94 16.40 5.11 -7.58
N TRP A 95 16.57 3.88 -7.09
CA TRP A 95 15.86 3.39 -5.93
C TRP A 95 16.30 4.15 -4.68
N GLN A 96 15.41 5.00 -4.17
CA GLN A 96 15.50 5.53 -2.83
C GLN A 96 14.57 4.73 -1.92
N PRO A 97 15.07 4.21 -0.78
CA PRO A 97 14.22 3.56 0.20
C PRO A 97 13.10 4.52 0.62
N ILE A 98 11.83 4.21 0.29
CA ILE A 98 10.66 4.93 0.85
C ILE A 98 10.64 4.76 2.38
N LEU A 99 11.11 3.61 2.85
CA LEU A 99 11.46 3.37 4.24
C LEU A 99 12.97 3.27 4.32
N ASP A 100 13.60 4.06 5.18
CA ASP A 100 14.95 3.77 5.64
C ASP A 100 14.90 2.46 6.44
N TRP A 101 15.00 1.33 5.72
CA TRP A 101 15.14 0.00 6.31
C TRP A 101 16.40 -0.04 7.19
N SER A 102 17.34 0.90 7.01
CA SER A 102 18.52 1.00 7.84
C SER A 102 18.23 1.69 9.18
N VAL A 103 18.11 0.86 10.20
CA VAL A 103 18.75 1.04 11.51
C VAL A 103 18.60 2.41 12.19
N LYS A 104 17.38 2.92 12.39
CA LYS A 104 17.06 3.80 13.56
C LYS A 104 15.68 3.57 14.17
N SER A 105 15.04 2.43 13.90
CA SER A 105 13.87 2.03 14.70
C SER A 105 14.38 1.56 16.07
N GLN A 106 14.08 2.32 17.11
CA GLN A 106 14.13 1.80 18.48
C GLN A 106 13.36 0.47 18.48
N ILE A 107 14.07 -0.66 18.58
CA ILE A 107 13.48 -1.97 18.84
C ILE A 107 12.82 -1.83 20.20
N ARG A 108 11.54 -1.43 20.21
CA ARG A 108 10.74 -1.53 21.42
C ARG A 108 10.39 -3.00 21.51
N SER A 109 11.22 -3.74 22.24
CA SER A 109 10.90 -5.08 22.70
C SER A 109 9.68 -5.00 23.59
N TYR A 110 8.49 -4.99 23.00
CA TYR A 110 7.26 -5.25 23.72
C TYR A 110 7.20 -6.76 23.92
N SER A 111 7.79 -7.25 25.02
CA SER A 111 7.63 -8.64 25.49
C SER A 111 6.22 -8.88 26.06
N SER A 112 5.21 -8.41 25.34
CA SER A 112 3.80 -8.56 25.68
C SER A 112 3.28 -9.75 24.89
N LEU A 113 3.22 -10.91 25.55
CA LEU A 113 2.39 -12.09 25.23
C LEU A 113 1.62 -11.95 23.90
N TYR A 114 2.35 -12.04 22.78
CA TYR A 114 1.69 -12.02 21.48
C TYR A 114 0.81 -13.27 21.41
N ASN A 115 -0.43 -13.11 20.95
CA ASN A 115 -1.25 -14.28 20.64
C ASN A 115 -0.47 -15.13 19.63
N SER A 116 -0.02 -16.31 20.07
CA SER A 116 0.85 -17.19 19.26
C SER A 116 0.19 -17.54 17.93
N VAL A 117 -1.14 -17.60 17.90
CA VAL A 117 -1.95 -17.84 16.70
C VAL A 117 -1.81 -16.71 15.68
N SER A 118 -1.88 -15.46 16.13
CA SER A 118 -1.78 -14.28 15.27
C SER A 118 -0.40 -14.18 14.62
N ILE A 119 0.66 -14.33 15.42
CA ILE A 119 2.04 -14.33 14.91
C ILE A 119 2.26 -15.50 13.96
N PHE A 120 1.74 -16.69 14.30
CA PHE A 120 1.83 -17.85 13.42
C PHE A 120 1.16 -17.59 12.06
N ALA A 121 -0.05 -17.01 12.04
CA ALA A 121 -0.74 -16.68 10.79
C ALA A 121 0.04 -15.68 9.94
N ILE A 122 0.63 -14.66 10.58
CA ILE A 122 1.46 -13.65 9.88
C ILE A 122 2.73 -14.30 9.31
N GLN A 123 3.40 -15.14 10.11
CA GLN A 123 4.59 -15.87 9.67
C GLN A 123 4.27 -16.85 8.54
N HIS A 124 3.13 -17.54 8.61
CA HIS A 124 2.66 -18.44 7.55
C HIS A 124 2.43 -17.68 6.24
N ALA A 125 1.76 -16.52 6.29
CA ALA A 125 1.59 -15.69 5.10
C ALA A 125 2.94 -15.26 4.50
N TYR A 126 3.90 -14.88 5.35
CA TYR A 126 5.27 -14.55 4.93
C TYR A 126 5.98 -15.74 4.29
N SER A 127 6.05 -16.90 4.95
CA SER A 127 6.74 -18.09 4.46
C SER A 127 6.11 -18.62 3.16
N ARG A 128 4.78 -18.49 3.04
CA ARG A 128 4.05 -18.82 1.81
C ARG A 128 4.44 -17.88 0.66
N CYS A 129 4.51 -16.57 0.88
CA CYS A 129 5.03 -15.64 -0.12
C CYS A 129 6.44 -16.03 -0.56
N VAL A 130 7.35 -16.29 0.40
CA VAL A 130 8.73 -16.71 0.11
C VAL A 130 8.78 -17.98 -0.74
N SER A 131 7.95 -18.97 -0.41
CA SER A 131 7.87 -20.24 -1.13
C SER A 131 7.37 -20.05 -2.57
N LEU A 132 6.34 -19.25 -2.76
CA LEU A 132 5.75 -18.95 -4.08
C LEU A 132 6.71 -18.13 -4.95
N ILE A 133 7.39 -17.13 -4.38
CA ILE A 133 8.43 -16.38 -5.08
C ILE A 133 9.55 -17.33 -5.48
N SER A 134 10.00 -18.21 -4.59
CA SER A 134 11.04 -19.20 -4.88
C SER A 134 10.64 -20.17 -5.99
N LEU A 135 9.37 -20.55 -6.07
CA LEU A 135 8.83 -21.34 -7.17
C LEU A 135 8.91 -20.56 -8.50
N ALA A 136 8.47 -19.30 -8.52
CA ALA A 136 8.57 -18.45 -9.71
C ALA A 136 10.02 -18.24 -10.18
N LYS A 137 10.97 -18.15 -9.25
CA LYS A 137 12.42 -18.12 -9.56
C LYS A 137 12.86 -19.39 -10.27
N ARG A 138 12.54 -20.56 -9.69
CA ARG A 138 12.94 -21.88 -10.23
C ARG A 138 12.36 -22.13 -11.62
N GLU A 139 11.16 -21.64 -11.88
CA GLU A 139 10.53 -21.72 -13.20
C GLU A 139 11.05 -20.65 -14.19
N GLY A 140 11.97 -19.77 -13.78
CA GLY A 140 12.61 -18.76 -14.64
C GLY A 140 11.76 -17.52 -14.93
N TRP A 141 10.70 -17.26 -14.17
CA TRP A 141 9.81 -16.12 -14.41
C TRP A 141 10.39 -14.80 -13.92
N ILE A 142 11.23 -14.90 -12.89
CA ILE A 142 11.94 -13.77 -12.31
C ILE A 142 13.43 -14.11 -12.39
N LYS A 143 14.20 -13.21 -13.02
CA LYS A 143 15.64 -13.16 -12.80
C LYS A 143 15.89 -12.30 -11.57
N ILE A 144 16.73 -12.76 -10.67
CA ILE A 144 17.14 -12.02 -9.48
C ILE A 144 18.62 -11.81 -9.67
N VAL A 145 19.00 -10.56 -9.84
CA VAL A 145 20.40 -10.20 -9.75
C VAL A 145 20.68 -10.01 -8.27
N GLU A 146 21.20 -11.06 -7.64
CA GLU A 146 21.70 -10.98 -6.27
C GLU A 146 22.97 -10.11 -6.33
N ASN A 147 22.91 -8.92 -5.73
CA ASN A 147 24.12 -8.14 -5.49
C ASN A 147 24.82 -8.72 -4.26
N ASP A 148 26.07 -9.14 -4.46
CA ASP A 148 26.91 -9.97 -3.57
C ASP A 148 27.35 -9.30 -2.25
N THR A 149 26.63 -8.28 -1.78
CA THR A 149 26.96 -7.54 -0.56
C THR A 149 25.82 -7.63 0.45
N ASP A 150 26.02 -8.52 1.43
CA ASP A 150 25.34 -8.66 2.72
C ASP A 150 24.26 -7.61 3.04
N SER A 151 23.01 -7.91 2.70
CA SER A 151 21.76 -7.48 3.37
C SER A 151 20.55 -7.74 2.46
N GLN A 152 20.00 -8.95 2.57
CA GLN A 152 18.78 -9.44 1.89
C GLN A 152 18.89 -9.72 0.37
N PRO A 153 18.32 -10.84 -0.12
CA PRO A 153 18.28 -11.16 -1.55
C PRO A 153 17.43 -10.13 -2.28
N LEU A 154 18.03 -9.44 -3.23
CA LEU A 154 17.46 -8.30 -3.94
C LEU A 154 16.96 -8.71 -5.33
N LEU A 155 15.66 -8.54 -5.57
CA LEU A 155 15.01 -9.00 -6.78
C LEU A 155 15.13 -7.94 -7.89
N SER A 156 16.14 -8.06 -8.76
CA SER A 156 16.15 -7.34 -10.04
C SER A 156 15.21 -8.03 -11.04
N VAL A 157 13.89 -7.99 -10.78
CA VAL A 157 12.90 -8.51 -11.73
C VAL A 157 13.00 -7.72 -13.03
N SER A 158 13.22 -8.40 -14.15
CA SER A 158 13.01 -7.83 -15.48
C SER A 158 11.60 -7.21 -15.52
N SER A 159 11.52 -5.88 -15.52
CA SER A 159 10.32 -5.03 -15.46
C SER A 159 8.99 -5.76 -15.21
N ILE A 160 8.47 -5.71 -13.98
CA ILE A 160 7.14 -6.25 -13.68
C ILE A 160 6.08 -5.47 -14.49
N PRO A 161 5.23 -6.14 -15.28
CA PRO A 161 4.27 -5.50 -16.18
C PRO A 161 3.01 -5.03 -15.42
N TRP A 162 3.14 -4.00 -14.59
CA TRP A 162 2.03 -3.49 -13.78
C TRP A 162 0.85 -2.96 -14.60
N LEU A 163 1.14 -2.41 -15.78
CA LEU A 163 0.17 -1.78 -16.67
C LEU A 163 -0.10 -2.63 -17.90
N ASP A 164 -1.33 -2.58 -18.39
CA ASP A 164 -1.75 -3.08 -19.70
C ASP A 164 -1.34 -2.13 -20.83
N ASP A 165 -1.63 -2.54 -22.07
CA ASP A 165 -1.31 -1.75 -23.27
C ASP A 165 -2.12 -0.44 -23.33
N CYS A 166 -3.18 -0.32 -22.53
CA CYS A 166 -4.01 0.87 -22.37
C CYS A 166 -3.58 1.77 -21.20
N GLN A 167 -2.43 1.52 -20.57
CA GLN A 167 -1.94 2.24 -19.38
C GLN A 167 -2.85 2.12 -18.14
N LYS A 168 -3.62 1.04 -18.03
CA LYS A 168 -4.41 0.70 -16.83
C LYS A 168 -3.73 -0.40 -16.03
N LEU A 169 -3.94 -0.44 -14.71
CA LEU A 169 -3.45 -1.56 -13.92
C LEU A 169 -4.04 -2.87 -14.43
N ARG A 170 -3.20 -3.92 -14.49
CA ARG A 170 -3.65 -5.26 -14.88
C ARG A 170 -4.54 -5.96 -13.84
N PHE A 171 -4.72 -5.36 -12.66
CA PHE A 171 -5.50 -5.94 -11.57
C PHE A 171 -6.98 -5.59 -11.70
N TYR A 172 -7.84 -6.60 -11.69
CA TYR A 172 -9.29 -6.45 -11.87
C TYR A 172 -10.11 -7.19 -10.82
N GLN A 173 -9.53 -8.16 -10.11
CA GLN A 173 -10.26 -8.88 -9.07
C GLN A 173 -10.32 -8.04 -7.79
N PRO A 174 -11.46 -8.07 -7.06
CA PRO A 174 -11.61 -7.29 -5.83
C PRO A 174 -10.54 -7.58 -4.78
N ASP A 175 -10.09 -8.83 -4.67
CA ASP A 175 -9.07 -9.23 -3.69
C ASP A 175 -7.67 -8.68 -4.05
N GLU A 176 -7.37 -8.49 -5.35
CA GLU A 176 -6.13 -7.83 -5.78
C GLU A 176 -6.14 -6.36 -5.37
N ILE A 177 -7.24 -5.67 -5.68
CA ILE A 177 -7.41 -4.25 -5.38
C ILE A 177 -7.41 -4.03 -3.86
N HIS A 178 -8.04 -4.94 -3.11
CA HIS A 178 -8.04 -4.90 -1.65
C HIS A 178 -6.64 -5.09 -1.06
N LEU A 179 -5.85 -6.02 -1.59
CA LEU A 179 -4.47 -6.23 -1.17
C LEU A 179 -3.61 -4.99 -1.47
N ILE A 180 -3.74 -4.40 -2.67
CA ILE A 180 -3.03 -3.16 -3.03
C ILE A 180 -3.42 -2.03 -2.07
N HIS A 181 -4.70 -1.86 -1.78
CA HIS A 181 -5.19 -0.85 -0.84
C HIS A 181 -4.53 -0.99 0.54
N LEU A 182 -4.51 -2.20 1.10
CA LEU A 182 -3.88 -2.46 2.39
C LEU A 182 -2.36 -2.30 2.36
N LEU A 183 -1.69 -2.67 1.27
CA LEU A 183 -0.26 -2.44 1.11
C LEU A 183 0.08 -0.95 1.09
N VAL A 184 -0.64 -0.16 0.29
CA VAL A 184 -0.46 1.30 0.25
C VAL A 184 -0.69 1.90 1.62
N ARG A 185 -1.80 1.55 2.27
CA ARG A 185 -2.11 2.00 3.63
C ARG A 185 -0.97 1.70 4.60
N THR A 186 -0.51 0.46 4.59
CA THR A 186 0.51 -0.02 5.51
C THR A 186 1.84 0.70 5.27
N VAL A 187 2.21 0.94 4.01
CA VAL A 187 3.44 1.67 3.67
C VAL A 187 3.32 3.15 4.04
N ASP A 188 2.16 3.79 3.83
CA ASP A 188 1.92 5.16 4.27
C ASP A 188 2.07 5.29 5.80
N ASP A 189 1.46 4.35 6.53
CA ASP A 189 1.55 4.24 7.99
C ASP A 189 3.01 4.05 8.47
N LEU A 190 3.82 3.32 7.69
CA LEU A 190 5.24 3.09 7.97
C LEU A 190 6.11 4.31 7.64
N ALA A 191 5.84 5.00 6.53
CA ALA A 191 6.62 6.15 6.04
C ALA A 191 6.30 7.44 6.81
N PHE A 192 5.06 7.61 7.27
CA PHE A 192 4.59 8.81 7.96
C PHE A 192 4.07 8.52 9.39
N PRO A 193 4.91 7.98 10.29
CA PRO A 193 4.49 7.53 11.62
C PRO A 193 4.02 8.68 12.54
N HIS A 194 4.34 9.92 12.19
CA HIS A 194 3.96 11.12 12.94
C HIS A 194 2.51 11.57 12.67
N ILE A 195 1.88 11.06 11.60
CA ILE A 195 0.50 11.43 11.23
C ILE A 195 -0.53 10.65 12.07
N GLN A 196 -0.24 9.38 12.39
CA GLN A 196 -1.16 8.51 13.10
C GLN A 196 -0.72 8.24 14.54
N ARG A 197 -1.66 8.41 15.48
CA ARG A 197 -1.44 8.05 16.89
C ARG A 197 -1.46 6.53 17.05
N SER A 198 -0.42 5.98 17.67
CA SER A 198 -0.27 4.58 18.14
C SER A 198 -0.89 3.52 17.22
N ILE A 199 -0.14 3.08 16.22
CA ILE A 199 -0.55 2.03 15.29
C ILE A 199 -0.40 0.65 15.94
N ASN A 200 -1.47 -0.15 15.94
CA ASN A 200 -1.40 -1.55 16.34
C ASN A 200 -0.87 -2.40 15.16
N TRP A 201 0.46 -2.58 15.12
CA TRP A 201 1.14 -3.32 14.06
C TRP A 201 0.73 -4.79 13.97
N LEU A 202 0.31 -5.42 15.06
CA LEU A 202 -0.20 -6.79 15.04
C LEU A 202 -1.49 -6.86 14.23
N ALA A 203 -2.45 -5.98 14.53
CA ALA A 203 -3.72 -5.92 13.80
C ALA A 203 -3.53 -5.52 12.32
N VAL A 204 -2.56 -4.67 12.01
CA VAL A 204 -2.20 -4.34 10.63
C VAL A 204 -1.65 -5.56 9.89
N ALA A 205 -0.70 -6.28 10.49
CA ALA A 205 -0.13 -7.49 9.90
C ALA A 205 -1.15 -8.62 9.74
N GLU A 206 -2.07 -8.80 10.69
CA GLU A 206 -3.17 -9.77 10.59
C GLU A 206 -4.09 -9.46 9.40
N LYS A 207 -4.50 -8.19 9.25
CA LYS A 207 -5.34 -7.76 8.14
C LYS A 207 -4.64 -7.96 6.80
N LEU A 208 -3.35 -7.59 6.72
CA LEU A 208 -2.55 -7.78 5.51
C LEU A 208 -2.39 -9.27 5.16
N SER A 209 -2.14 -10.11 6.17
CA SER A 209 -2.01 -11.57 6.00
C SER A 209 -3.33 -12.20 5.55
N SER A 210 -4.46 -11.79 6.14
CA SER A 210 -5.78 -12.25 5.73
C SER A 210 -6.15 -11.83 4.31
N ALA A 211 -5.81 -10.59 3.93
CA ALA A 211 -6.02 -10.11 2.55
C ALA A 211 -5.14 -10.84 1.55
N PHE A 212 -3.89 -11.15 1.93
CA PHE A 212 -3.00 -11.99 1.13
C PHE A 212 -3.58 -13.39 0.91
N GLU A 213 -4.09 -14.06 1.94
CA GLU A 213 -4.69 -15.40 1.80
C GLU A 213 -5.91 -15.38 0.87
N LYS A 214 -6.75 -14.34 0.96
CA LYS A 214 -7.88 -14.15 0.03
C LYS A 214 -7.41 -13.96 -1.40
N PHE A 215 -6.46 -13.04 -1.62
CA PHE A 215 -5.82 -12.84 -2.92
C PHE A 215 -5.26 -14.16 -3.46
N TRP A 216 -4.49 -14.89 -2.67
CA TRP A 216 -3.90 -16.16 -3.09
C TRP A 216 -4.96 -17.21 -3.44
N SER A 217 -6.06 -17.29 -2.67
CA SER A 217 -7.13 -18.25 -2.93
C SER A 217 -7.99 -17.89 -4.16
N SER A 218 -8.21 -16.60 -4.40
CA SER A 218 -9.15 -16.10 -5.41
C SER A 218 -8.49 -15.70 -6.72
N CYS A 219 -7.16 -15.48 -6.72
CA CYS A 219 -6.41 -14.92 -7.84
C CYS A 219 -5.31 -15.90 -8.29
N PRO A 220 -5.62 -16.85 -9.19
CA PRO A 220 -4.65 -17.84 -9.65
C PRO A 220 -3.45 -17.18 -10.32
N ILE A 221 -2.24 -17.53 -9.88
CA ILE A 221 -0.99 -17.08 -10.51
C ILE A 221 -0.49 -18.14 -11.51
N TRP A 222 -0.58 -19.41 -11.12
CA TRP A 222 -0.21 -20.55 -11.95
C TRP A 222 -1.42 -21.14 -12.68
N GLY A 223 -1.16 -22.15 -13.51
CA GLY A 223 -2.19 -22.88 -14.24
C GLY A 223 -2.71 -22.08 -15.43
N TYR A 224 -4.03 -21.86 -15.48
CA TYR A 224 -4.69 -21.21 -16.61
C TYR A 224 -4.12 -19.82 -16.92
N VAL A 225 -3.94 -18.99 -15.88
CA VAL A 225 -3.47 -17.60 -16.04
C VAL A 225 -2.05 -17.57 -16.61
N LYS A 226 -1.16 -18.46 -16.13
CA LYS A 226 0.19 -18.60 -16.71
C LYS A 226 0.19 -18.83 -18.22
N ILE A 227 -0.75 -19.63 -18.72
CA ILE A 227 -0.81 -20.04 -20.13
C ILE A 227 -1.42 -18.94 -21.01
N HIS A 228 -2.43 -18.22 -20.51
CA HIS A 228 -3.24 -17.30 -21.30
C HIS A 228 -2.93 -15.82 -21.05
N ASP A 229 -2.43 -15.48 -19.87
CA ASP A 229 -2.07 -14.11 -19.47
C ASP A 229 -0.83 -14.12 -18.57
N LEU A 230 0.32 -14.34 -19.22
CA LEU A 230 1.62 -14.39 -18.55
C LEU A 230 1.97 -13.07 -17.86
N GLU A 231 1.57 -11.94 -18.43
CA GLU A 231 1.91 -10.62 -17.89
C GLU A 231 1.12 -10.34 -16.60
N LEU A 232 -0.17 -10.68 -16.55
CA LEU A 232 -0.94 -10.64 -15.30
C LEU A 232 -0.33 -11.56 -14.25
N ALA A 233 0.08 -12.77 -14.63
CA ALA A 233 0.70 -13.72 -13.73
C ALA A 233 2.01 -13.14 -13.14
N LYS A 234 2.85 -12.49 -13.95
CA LYS A 234 4.04 -11.75 -13.48
C LYS A 234 3.70 -10.58 -12.56
N ALA A 235 2.68 -9.79 -12.89
CA ALA A 235 2.22 -8.68 -12.05
C ALA A 235 1.76 -9.17 -10.66
N ARG A 236 1.04 -10.30 -10.60
CA ARG A 236 0.65 -10.96 -9.35
C ARG A 236 1.84 -11.48 -8.56
N ILE A 237 2.89 -11.96 -9.21
CA ILE A 237 4.13 -12.31 -8.51
C ILE A 237 4.78 -11.04 -7.92
N GLY A 238 4.73 -9.91 -8.61
CA GLY A 238 5.13 -8.62 -8.05
C GLY A 238 4.38 -8.27 -6.76
N MET A 239 3.09 -8.58 -6.68
CA MET A 239 2.29 -8.44 -5.45
C MET A 239 2.78 -9.35 -4.32
N LEU A 240 3.20 -10.59 -4.63
CA LEU A 240 3.82 -11.48 -3.64
C LEU A 240 5.09 -10.87 -3.06
N ILE A 241 5.95 -10.32 -3.93
CA ILE A 241 7.22 -9.69 -3.53
C ILE A 241 6.95 -8.52 -2.57
N LEU A 242 6.04 -7.63 -2.95
CA LEU A 242 5.70 -6.47 -2.14
C LEU A 242 5.12 -6.88 -0.79
N THR A 243 4.21 -7.85 -0.79
CA THR A 243 3.59 -8.39 0.43
C THR A 243 4.64 -9.01 1.35
N GLN A 244 5.54 -9.83 0.80
CA GLN A 244 6.64 -10.45 1.52
C GLN A 244 7.55 -9.39 2.18
N LEU A 245 7.91 -8.33 1.44
CA LEU A 245 8.74 -7.23 1.92
C LEU A 245 8.08 -6.48 3.09
N VAL A 246 6.81 -6.11 2.94
CA VAL A 246 6.06 -5.36 3.95
C VAL A 246 5.83 -6.20 5.20
N ILE A 247 5.40 -7.46 5.07
CA ILE A 247 5.20 -8.35 6.23
C ILE A 247 6.51 -8.58 6.97
N LYS A 248 7.62 -8.82 6.25
CA LYS A 248 8.94 -8.97 6.86
C LYS A 248 9.32 -7.77 7.69
N TYR A 249 9.13 -6.57 7.15
CA TYR A 249 9.42 -5.34 7.88
C TYR A 249 8.59 -5.21 9.15
N ILE A 250 7.29 -5.50 9.09
CA ILE A 250 6.44 -5.45 10.28
C ILE A 250 6.90 -6.46 11.33
N LEU A 251 7.16 -7.71 10.93
CA LEU A 251 7.65 -8.75 11.83
C LEU A 251 8.96 -8.33 12.52
N GLU A 252 10.00 -8.04 11.75
CA GLU A 252 11.35 -7.83 12.28
C GLU A 252 11.49 -6.47 12.97
N VAL A 253 10.90 -5.42 12.39
CA VAL A 253 11.16 -4.04 12.82
C VAL A 253 10.09 -3.51 13.76
N LYS A 254 8.82 -3.85 13.54
CA LYS A 254 7.70 -3.33 14.36
C LYS A 254 7.30 -4.27 15.49
N LEU A 255 7.36 -5.58 15.26
CA LEU A 255 6.98 -6.61 16.24
C LEU A 255 8.20 -7.23 16.94
N GLY A 256 9.41 -7.05 16.41
CA GLY A 256 10.63 -7.62 17.00
C GLY A 256 10.71 -9.15 16.90
N VAL A 257 10.01 -9.74 15.92
CA VAL A 257 9.98 -11.18 15.67
C VAL A 257 10.72 -11.48 14.37
N THR A 258 11.68 -12.40 14.40
CA THR A 258 12.40 -12.83 13.20
C THR A 258 11.44 -13.43 12.19
N ALA A 259 11.50 -12.99 10.93
CA ALA A 259 10.67 -13.55 9.87
C ALA A 259 11.21 -14.91 9.39
N ILE A 260 10.42 -15.97 9.53
CA ILE A 260 10.84 -17.34 9.24
C ILE A 260 10.45 -17.69 7.80
N SER A 261 11.44 -17.97 6.96
CA SER A 261 11.22 -18.20 5.52
C SER A 261 10.50 -19.51 5.19
N GLN A 262 10.46 -20.47 6.13
CA GLN A 262 9.86 -21.79 5.95
C GLN A 262 9.17 -22.20 7.26
N LEU A 263 7.88 -22.50 7.19
CA LEU A 263 7.05 -23.02 8.28
C LEU A 263 6.38 -24.32 7.87
#